data_AF-A0AAV5LF91-F1
#
_entry.id   AF-A0AAV5LF91-F1
#
_cell.length_a   1.000
_cell.length_b   1.000
_cell.length_c   1.000
_cell.angle_alpha   90.00
_cell.angle_beta   90.00
_cell.angle_gamma   90.00
#
_symmetry.space_group_name_H-M   'P 1'
#
loop_
_entity.id
_entity.type
_entity.pdbx_description
1 polymer ?
#
loop_
_entity_poly.entity_id
_entity_poly.type
_entity_poly.pdbx_seq_one_letter_code
_entity_poly.pdbx_strand_id
1 'polypeptide(L)'
;MVQLRKWGWMHHLARHCVACFLTRGDLFVHWEKGRDVFERLLIDSDWAINNGNWLWLSCSSFFYQYNRIYSPISFGKKYDPKGNYIRHFLPILKDMPDEYIYEPWTAPLSIQTKAKCIIGRDYPKPG
;
A
#
# COMPACT_ATOMS: atom_id res chain seq x y z
N MET A 1 3.21 1.77 2.86
CA MET A 1 4.48 1.28 3.46
C MET A 1 5.27 2.32 4.25
N VAL A 2 5.29 3.62 3.86
CA VAL A 2 6.07 4.64 4.59
C VAL A 2 5.62 4.80 6.06
N GLN A 3 4.32 4.78 6.35
CA GLN A 3 3.82 4.82 7.73
C GLN A 3 4.43 3.71 8.60
N LEU A 4 4.46 2.47 8.12
CA LEU A 4 5.06 1.34 8.85
C LEU A 4 6.52 1.61 9.20
N ARG A 5 7.32 2.08 8.22
CA ARG A 5 8.74 2.36 8.46
C ARG A 5 8.96 3.52 9.44
N LYS A 6 8.06 4.51 9.44
CA LYS A 6 8.18 5.70 10.30
C LYS A 6 7.65 5.49 11.71
N TRP A 7 6.50 4.82 11.85
CA TRP A 7 5.76 4.73 13.11
C TRP A 7 5.79 3.34 13.72
N GLY A 8 6.25 2.34 12.97
CA GLY A 8 6.20 0.94 13.38
C GLY A 8 4.79 0.38 13.52
N TRP A 9 3.76 1.11 13.07
CA TRP A 9 2.37 0.67 13.17
C TRP A 9 1.57 1.11 11.96
N MET A 10 0.60 0.30 11.58
CA MET A 10 -0.46 0.66 10.63
C MET A 10 -1.78 -0.01 11.02
N HIS A 11 -2.89 0.62 10.65
CA HIS A 11 -4.23 0.08 10.87
C HIS A 11 -4.40 -1.29 10.19
N HIS A 12 -5.23 -2.17 10.78
CA HIS A 12 -5.41 -3.55 10.30
C HIS A 12 -5.79 -3.62 8.80
N LEU A 13 -6.68 -2.74 8.32
CA LEU A 13 -7.04 -2.70 6.90
C LEU A 13 -5.87 -2.29 5.99
N ALA A 14 -4.96 -1.44 6.47
CA ALA A 14 -3.75 -1.11 5.72
C ALA A 14 -2.81 -2.32 5.62
N ARG A 15 -2.74 -3.15 6.69
CA ARG A 15 -2.01 -4.44 6.68
C ARG A 15 -2.59 -5.38 5.63
N HIS A 16 -3.93 -5.48 5.56
CA HIS A 16 -4.63 -6.29 4.57
C HIS A 16 -4.28 -5.87 3.14
N CYS A 17 -4.31 -4.57 2.84
CA CYS A 17 -4.00 -4.06 1.51
C CYS A 17 -2.58 -4.42 1.06
N VAL A 18 -1.58 -4.17 1.90
CA VAL A 18 -0.18 -4.40 1.51
C VAL A 18 0.19 -5.88 1.48
N ALA A 19 -0.42 -6.71 2.34
CA ALA A 19 -0.24 -8.16 2.30
C ALA A 19 -0.89 -8.78 1.06
N CYS A 20 -2.10 -8.33 0.70
CA CYS A 20 -2.77 -8.75 -0.52
C CYS A 20 -1.93 -8.36 -1.75
N PHE A 21 -1.50 -7.09 -1.83
CA PHE A 21 -0.67 -6.59 -2.94
C PHE A 21 0.61 -7.42 -3.12
N LEU A 22 1.33 -7.71 -2.03
CA LEU A 22 2.57 -8.47 -2.09
C LEU A 22 2.36 -9.93 -2.53
N THR A 23 1.27 -10.56 -2.11
CA THR A 23 1.06 -12.01 -2.27
C THR A 23 0.06 -12.29 -3.40
N ARG A 24 -1.13 -12.79 -3.08
CA ARG A 24 -2.14 -13.27 -4.04
C ARG A 24 -2.78 -12.20 -4.92
N GLY A 25 -2.56 -10.92 -4.61
CA GLY A 25 -3.20 -9.80 -5.31
C GLY A 25 -2.47 -9.41 -6.57
N ASP A 26 -1.19 -9.03 -6.45
CA ASP A 26 -0.48 -8.37 -7.53
C ASP A 26 0.91 -8.99 -7.78
N LEU A 27 1.78 -9.07 -6.77
CA LEU A 27 3.19 -9.41 -6.98
C LEU A 27 3.54 -10.91 -6.89
N PHE A 28 2.64 -11.73 -6.35
CA PHE A 28 2.83 -13.17 -6.18
C PHE A 28 4.12 -13.58 -5.44
N VAL A 29 4.57 -12.73 -4.51
CA VAL A 29 5.74 -13.00 -3.66
C VAL A 29 5.33 -13.89 -2.49
N HIS A 30 6.22 -14.81 -2.08
CA HIS A 30 5.98 -15.69 -0.93
C HIS A 30 5.70 -14.90 0.36
N TRP A 31 4.65 -15.29 1.10
CA TRP A 31 4.15 -14.55 2.27
C TRP A 31 5.19 -14.36 3.38
N GLU A 32 6.13 -15.31 3.52
CA GLU A 32 7.22 -15.22 4.50
C GLU A 32 8.08 -13.96 4.30
N LYS A 33 8.30 -13.51 3.06
CA LYS A 33 9.04 -12.26 2.80
C LYS A 33 8.32 -11.04 3.38
N GLY A 34 7.00 -11.03 3.31
CA GLY A 34 6.16 -10.02 3.93
C GLY A 34 6.17 -10.11 5.45
N ARG A 35 6.04 -11.34 5.98
CA ARG A 35 6.14 -11.64 7.41
C ARG A 35 7.43 -11.11 8.01
N ASP A 36 8.58 -11.38 7.39
CA ASP A 36 9.88 -10.95 7.88
C ASP A 36 10.01 -9.42 7.90
N VAL A 37 9.41 -8.72 6.92
CA VAL A 37 9.37 -7.24 6.91
C VAL A 37 8.52 -6.72 8.06
N PHE A 38 7.36 -7.33 8.30
CA PHE A 38 6.47 -6.95 9.39
C PHE A 38 7.09 -7.26 10.76
N GLU A 39 7.80 -8.38 10.89
CA GLU A 39 8.47 -8.77 12.13
C GLU A 39 9.52 -7.75 12.58
N ARG A 40 10.27 -7.18 11.61
CA ARG A 40 11.29 -6.17 11.91
C ARG A 40 10.73 -4.76 12.12
N LEU A 41 9.60 -4.43 11.50
CA LEU A 41 9.10 -3.05 11.48
C LEU A 41 7.92 -2.79 12.40
N LEU A 42 7.09 -3.79 12.68
CA LEU A 42 5.95 -3.61 13.57
C LEU A 42 6.41 -3.53 15.02
N ILE A 43 6.03 -2.46 15.71
CA ILE A 43 6.26 -2.31 17.16
C ILE A 43 5.36 -3.26 17.96
N ASP A 44 4.24 -3.69 17.36
CA ASP A 44 3.32 -4.69 17.90
C ASP A 44 3.55 -6.09 17.29
N SER A 45 4.77 -6.35 16.81
CA SER A 45 5.12 -7.65 16.25
C SER A 45 5.04 -8.74 17.33
N ASP A 46 4.14 -9.69 17.11
CA ASP A 46 4.03 -10.94 17.84
C ASP A 46 4.17 -12.10 16.85
N TRP A 47 4.96 -13.13 17.21
CA TRP A 47 5.27 -14.23 16.30
C TRP A 47 4.00 -14.96 15.82
N ALA A 48 3.09 -15.30 16.73
CA ALA A 48 1.91 -16.07 16.39
C ALA A 48 0.93 -15.23 15.55
N ILE A 49 0.68 -14.00 15.98
CA ILE A 49 -0.25 -13.09 15.30
C ILE A 49 0.27 -12.73 13.91
N ASN A 50 1.57 -12.42 13.78
CA ASN A 50 2.16 -12.04 12.49
C ASN A 50 2.08 -13.21 11.50
N ASN A 51 2.54 -14.40 11.87
CA ASN A 51 2.48 -15.58 10.99
C ASN A 51 1.03 -15.95 10.62
N GLY A 52 0.12 -15.98 11.59
CA GLY A 52 -1.29 -16.30 11.36
C GLY A 52 -1.98 -15.33 10.39
N ASN A 53 -1.75 -14.02 10.55
CA ASN A 53 -2.31 -13.01 9.65
C ASN A 53 -1.72 -13.08 8.24
N TRP A 54 -0.43 -13.37 8.09
CA TRP A 54 0.18 -13.52 6.77
C TRP A 54 -0.36 -14.75 6.03
N LEU A 55 -0.51 -15.89 6.72
CA LEU A 55 -1.15 -17.10 6.16
C LEU A 55 -2.59 -16.83 5.72
N TRP A 56 -3.35 -16.08 6.53
CA TRP A 56 -4.71 -15.66 6.19
C TRP A 56 -4.72 -14.81 4.92
N LEU A 57 -3.94 -13.73 4.89
CA LEU A 57 -4.03 -12.71 3.84
C LEU A 57 -3.46 -13.19 2.50
N SER A 58 -2.51 -14.13 2.52
CA SER A 58 -2.02 -14.82 1.32
C SER A 58 -2.96 -15.93 0.81
N CYS A 59 -4.05 -16.22 1.52
CA CYS A 59 -4.90 -17.39 1.29
C CYS A 59 -4.18 -18.74 1.39
N SER A 60 -3.09 -18.80 2.17
CA SER A 60 -2.38 -20.06 2.42
C SER A 60 -3.06 -20.88 3.52
N SER A 61 -3.79 -20.25 4.43
CA SER A 61 -4.66 -20.92 5.41
C SER A 61 -5.77 -19.97 5.90
N PHE A 62 -6.75 -20.50 6.62
CA PHE A 62 -7.88 -19.80 7.28
C PHE A 62 -8.88 -19.05 6.38
N PHE A 63 -8.44 -18.49 5.26
CA PHE A 63 -9.28 -17.76 4.30
C PHE A 63 -8.99 -18.20 2.87
N TYR A 64 -10.01 -18.69 2.19
CA TYR A 64 -9.86 -19.35 0.88
C TYR A 64 -10.52 -18.60 -0.28
N GLN A 65 -11.12 -17.42 -0.03
CA GLN A 65 -11.73 -16.60 -1.09
C GLN A 65 -10.65 -15.75 -1.79
N TYR A 66 -9.72 -16.42 -2.47
CA TYR A 66 -8.56 -15.80 -3.10
C TYR A 66 -8.92 -14.75 -4.17
N ASN A 67 -10.12 -14.86 -4.76
CA ASN A 67 -10.66 -13.90 -5.73
C ASN A 67 -11.08 -12.54 -5.13
N ARG A 68 -11.18 -12.42 -3.80
CA ARG A 68 -11.46 -11.14 -3.13
C ARG A 68 -10.17 -10.33 -2.97
N ILE A 69 -9.75 -9.68 -4.04
CA ILE A 69 -8.51 -8.89 -4.09
C ILE A 69 -8.78 -7.43 -3.72
N TYR A 70 -7.91 -6.85 -2.88
CA TYR A 70 -7.96 -5.42 -2.56
C TYR A 70 -7.35 -4.63 -3.71
N SER A 71 -8.10 -3.69 -4.30
CA SER A 71 -7.50 -2.76 -5.27
C SER A 71 -6.55 -1.80 -4.55
N PRO A 72 -5.29 -1.64 -5.01
CA PRO A 72 -4.34 -0.68 -4.45
C PRO A 72 -4.77 0.78 -4.69
N ILE A 73 -5.76 1.00 -5.56
CA ILE A 73 -6.27 2.32 -5.96
C ILE A 73 -7.60 2.60 -5.27
N SER A 74 -8.63 1.81 -5.59
CA SER A 74 -10.01 2.16 -5.21
C SER A 74 -10.28 1.98 -3.72
N PHE A 75 -9.54 1.10 -3.04
CA PHE A 75 -9.74 0.87 -1.61
C PHE A 75 -9.36 2.09 -0.77
N GLY A 76 -8.24 2.75 -1.07
CA GLY A 76 -7.86 4.00 -0.39
C GLY A 76 -8.85 5.12 -0.69
N LYS A 77 -9.19 5.30 -1.97
CA LYS A 77 -10.14 6.32 -2.45
C LYS A 77 -11.50 6.24 -1.76
N LYS A 78 -11.95 5.03 -1.38
CA LYS A 78 -13.20 4.81 -0.64
C LYS A 78 -13.23 5.49 0.73
N TYR A 79 -12.11 5.53 1.47
CA TYR A 79 -12.06 6.06 2.83
C TYR A 79 -11.43 7.45 2.93
N ASP A 80 -10.56 7.80 1.98
CA ASP A 80 -9.89 9.10 1.93
C ASP A 80 -9.88 9.61 0.48
N PRO A 81 -11.01 10.13 -0.04
CA PRO A 81 -11.13 10.55 -1.43
C PRO A 81 -10.19 11.71 -1.80
N LYS A 82 -9.75 12.50 -0.80
CA LYS A 82 -8.80 13.62 -0.99
C LYS A 82 -7.33 13.18 -0.91
N GLY A 83 -7.07 11.93 -0.53
CA GLY A 83 -5.73 11.38 -0.39
C GLY A 83 -4.89 12.09 0.68
N ASN A 84 -5.49 12.64 1.73
CA ASN A 84 -4.78 13.29 2.82
C ASN A 84 -3.70 12.38 3.45
N TYR A 85 -4.00 11.09 3.59
CA TYR A 85 -3.07 10.07 4.06
C TYR A 85 -1.87 9.94 3.11
N ILE A 86 -2.11 9.92 1.79
CA ILE A 86 -1.04 9.89 0.78
C ILE A 86 -0.20 11.17 0.88
N ARG A 87 -0.82 12.35 0.92
CA ARG A 87 -0.10 13.64 1.01
C ARG A 87 0.77 13.75 2.27
N HIS A 88 0.31 13.19 3.39
CA HIS A 88 1.07 13.17 4.64
C HIS A 88 2.31 12.26 4.56
N PHE A 89 2.14 11.01 4.10
CA PHE A 89 3.25 10.04 4.10
C PHE A 89 4.14 10.11 2.86
N LEU A 90 3.63 10.63 1.74
CA LEU A 90 4.32 10.82 0.47
C LEU A 90 4.27 12.32 0.09
N PRO A 91 5.04 13.18 0.77
CA PRO A 91 4.99 14.63 0.55
C PRO A 91 5.40 15.06 -0.86
N ILE A 92 6.07 14.20 -1.63
CA ILE A 92 6.35 14.45 -3.05
C ILE A 92 5.08 14.55 -3.90
N LEU A 93 3.98 13.93 -3.46
CA LEU A 93 2.66 13.98 -4.11
C LEU A 93 1.72 15.02 -3.49
N LYS A 94 2.19 15.86 -2.54
CA LYS A 94 1.34 16.75 -1.76
C LYS A 94 0.52 17.75 -2.59
N ASP A 95 1.03 18.14 -3.77
CA ASP A 95 0.42 19.13 -4.66
C ASP A 95 -0.29 18.47 -5.86
N MET A 96 -0.31 17.13 -5.94
CA MET A 96 -1.03 16.40 -6.99
C MET A 96 -2.54 16.58 -6.81
N PRO A 97 -3.35 16.87 -7.84
CA PRO A 97 -4.81 17.01 -7.68
C PRO A 97 -5.48 15.74 -7.13
N ASP A 98 -6.59 15.89 -6.40
CA ASP A 98 -7.34 14.78 -5.79
C ASP A 98 -7.75 13.71 -6.82
N GLU A 99 -8.03 14.12 -8.06
CA GLU A 99 -8.37 13.23 -9.18
C GLU A 99 -7.28 12.19 -9.46
N TYR A 100 -6.00 12.58 -9.31
CA TYR A 100 -4.85 11.77 -9.67
C TYR A 100 -4.06 11.24 -8.46
N ILE A 101 -4.43 11.59 -7.22
CA ILE A 101 -3.62 11.28 -6.03
C ILE A 101 -3.39 9.76 -5.82
N TYR A 102 -4.34 8.93 -6.25
CA TYR A 102 -4.24 7.46 -6.20
C TYR A 102 -3.63 6.83 -7.45
N GLU A 103 -3.61 7.57 -8.57
CA GLU A 103 -3.15 7.09 -9.88
C GLU A 103 -2.32 8.17 -10.60
N PRO A 104 -1.23 8.67 -10.01
CA PRO A 104 -0.59 9.89 -10.50
C PRO A 104 0.02 9.73 -11.90
N TRP A 105 0.24 8.50 -12.37
CA TRP A 105 0.69 8.21 -13.73
C TRP A 105 -0.35 8.52 -14.82
N THR A 106 -1.63 8.66 -14.46
CA THR A 106 -2.69 9.07 -15.40
C THR A 106 -2.79 10.59 -15.55
N ALA A 107 -2.14 11.35 -14.66
CA ALA A 107 -2.10 12.81 -14.74
C ALA A 107 -1.35 13.25 -16.01
N PRO A 108 -1.89 14.20 -16.80
CA PRO A 108 -1.16 14.80 -17.92
C PRO A 108 0.18 15.41 -17.46
N LEU A 109 1.18 15.44 -18.35
CA LEU A 109 2.51 15.98 -18.03
C LEU A 109 2.46 17.44 -17.54
N SER A 110 1.52 18.24 -18.06
CA SER A 110 1.28 19.62 -17.60
C SER A 110 0.84 19.67 -16.12
N ILE A 111 -0.01 18.74 -15.69
CA ILE A 111 -0.44 18.61 -14.29
C ILE A 111 0.71 18.12 -13.42
N GLN A 112 1.46 17.11 -13.85
CA GLN A 112 2.64 16.62 -13.13
C GLN A 112 3.69 17.72 -12.92
N THR A 113 3.91 18.55 -13.96
CA THR A 113 4.83 19.69 -13.90
C THR A 113 4.33 20.75 -12.92
N LYS A 114 3.03 21.07 -12.95
CA LYS A 114 2.41 22.02 -12.00
C LYS A 114 2.46 21.52 -10.55
N ALA A 115 2.27 20.21 -10.34
CA ALA A 115 2.38 19.55 -9.05
C ALA A 115 3.84 19.32 -8.60
N LYS A 116 4.83 19.71 -9.43
CA LYS A 116 6.27 19.54 -9.16
C LYS A 116 6.68 18.08 -8.87
N CYS A 117 5.99 17.14 -9.51
CA CYS A 117 6.26 15.71 -9.38
C CYS A 117 6.03 15.01 -10.72
N ILE A 118 7.12 14.74 -11.44
CA ILE A 118 7.12 14.00 -12.71
C ILE A 118 7.20 12.50 -12.42
N ILE A 119 6.21 11.74 -12.89
CA ILE A 119 6.14 10.30 -12.69
C ILE A 119 7.14 9.58 -13.60
N GLY A 120 7.91 8.67 -13.01
CA GLY A 120 9.10 8.04 -13.59
C GLY A 120 10.41 8.77 -13.29
N ARG A 121 10.37 9.99 -12.73
CA ARG A 121 11.56 10.73 -12.27
C ARG A 121 11.53 10.98 -10.76
N ASP A 122 10.51 11.69 -10.30
CA ASP A 122 10.38 12.13 -8.91
C ASP A 122 9.59 11.13 -8.05
N TYR A 123 8.66 10.40 -8.68
CA TYR A 123 7.92 9.28 -8.09
C TYR A 123 7.82 8.14 -9.12
N PRO A 124 7.98 6.85 -8.73
CA PRO A 124 8.03 5.75 -9.70
C PRO A 124 6.70 5.56 -10.44
N LYS A 125 6.79 5.00 -11.66
CA LYS A 125 5.63 4.44 -12.36
C LYS A 125 5.19 3.14 -11.66
N PRO A 126 3.90 2.76 -11.72
CA PRO A 126 3.52 1.37 -11.41
C PRO A 126 4.33 0.43 -12.32
N GLY A 127 4.90 -0.61 -11.71
CA GLY A 127 5.75 -1.60 -12.38
C GLY A 127 4.99 -2.85 -12.78
#